data_AF-A7SNW7-F1
#
_entry.id   AF-A7SNW7-F1
#
_cell.length_a   1.000
_cell.length_b   1.000
_cell.length_c   1.000
_cell.angle_alpha   90.00
_cell.angle_beta   90.00
_cell.angle_gamma   90.00
#
_symmetry.space_group_name_H-M   'P 1'
#
loop_
_entity.id
_entity.type
_entity.pdbx_description
1 polymer ?
#
loop_
_entity_poly.entity_id
_entity_poly.type
_entity_poly.pdbx_seq_one_letter_code
_entity_poly.pdbx_strand_id
1 'polypeptide(L)' 'IPSACPSENLCNTDATGWVNGAHPTVEEGIVTRRVCYHWSTNCCSWSNDIRILNCGSYYIYELIKPPVCYLRYCGE' A
#
# COMPACT_ATOMS: atom_id res chain seq x y z
N ILE A 1 2.63 5.54 -2.23
CA ILE A 1 1.47 4.69 -1.84
C ILE A 1 0.69 5.40 -0.75
N PRO A 2 -0.64 5.54 -0.84
CA PRO A 2 -1.44 6.23 0.17
C PRO A 2 -1.37 5.55 1.56
N SER A 3 -1.49 6.34 2.63
CA SER A 3 -1.62 5.83 4.02
C SER A 3 -3.07 5.75 4.51
N ALA A 4 -4.03 6.04 3.63
CA ALA A 4 -5.46 6.05 3.93
C ALA A 4 -6.22 5.32 2.83
N CYS A 5 -7.39 4.79 3.18
CA CYS A 5 -8.28 4.08 2.25
C CYS A 5 -8.66 4.98 1.07
N PRO A 6 -8.21 4.67 -0.17
CA PRO A 6 -8.43 5.50 -1.35
C PRO A 6 -9.82 5.24 -1.93
N SER A 7 -10.31 6.08 -2.84
CA SER A 7 -11.50 5.73 -3.63
C SER A 7 -11.25 4.52 -4.54
N GLU A 8 -12.32 3.82 -4.92
CA GLU A 8 -12.25 2.75 -5.93
C GLU A 8 -11.88 3.32 -7.31
N ASN A 9 -11.40 2.46 -8.22
CA ASN A 9 -11.07 2.82 -9.61
C ASN A 9 -9.95 3.87 -9.79
N LEU A 10 -9.04 3.98 -8.81
CA LEU A 10 -7.86 4.84 -8.91
C LEU A 10 -6.66 4.10 -9.52
N CYS A 11 -5.71 4.84 -10.07
CA CYS A 11 -4.42 4.32 -10.55
C CYS A 11 -4.56 3.18 -11.59
N ASN A 12 -5.59 3.30 -12.45
CA ASN A 12 -5.95 2.34 -13.49
C ASN A 12 -6.23 0.92 -12.97
N THR A 13 -6.79 0.78 -11.77
CA THR A 13 -7.16 -0.51 -11.18
C THR A 13 -8.51 -0.42 -10.48
N ASP A 14 -9.24 -1.53 -10.43
CA ASP A 14 -10.55 -1.57 -9.78
C ASP A 14 -10.40 -1.37 -8.26
N ALA A 15 -9.44 -2.07 -7.64
CA ALA A 15 -9.15 -1.97 -6.21
C ALA A 15 -7.70 -1.48 -5.95
N THR A 16 -7.59 -0.25 -5.46
CA THR A 16 -6.30 0.41 -5.21
C THR A 16 -5.72 0.00 -3.86
N GLY A 17 -4.42 -0.33 -3.88
CA GLY A 17 -3.64 -0.66 -2.70
C GLY A 17 -3.21 0.57 -1.90
N TRP A 18 -3.34 0.51 -0.58
CA TRP A 18 -2.90 1.53 0.37
C TRP A 18 -2.23 0.89 1.59
N VAL A 19 -1.28 1.59 2.21
CA VAL A 19 -0.61 1.14 3.43
C VAL A 19 -1.57 1.29 4.61
N ASN A 20 -1.92 0.17 5.25
CA ASN A 20 -2.76 0.18 6.44
C ASN A 20 -1.93 0.60 7.66
N GLY A 21 -1.97 1.90 7.94
CA GLY A 21 -1.22 2.56 9.01
C GLY A 21 -0.26 3.61 8.46
N ALA A 22 0.66 4.07 9.31
CA ALA A 22 1.67 5.06 8.92
C ALA A 22 2.86 4.40 8.19
N HIS A 23 3.41 5.14 7.23
CA HIS A 23 4.75 4.88 6.71
C HIS A 23 5.79 5.01 7.83
N PRO A 24 6.90 4.24 7.78
CA PRO A 24 7.91 4.27 8.82
C PRO A 24 8.56 5.66 8.98
N THR A 25 9.06 5.95 10.18
CA THR A 25 10.06 7.01 10.39
C THR A 25 11.45 6.55 9.96
N VAL A 26 12.42 7.46 9.91
CA VAL A 26 13.81 7.12 9.53
C VAL A 26 14.45 6.18 10.57
N GLU A 27 14.14 6.37 11.85
CA GLU A 27 14.68 5.61 12.97
C GLU A 27 14.18 4.16 13.02
N GLU A 28 12.98 3.90 12.48
CA GLU A 28 12.41 2.55 12.40
C GLU A 28 13.16 1.65 11.40
N GLY A 29 13.88 2.23 10.44
CA GLY A 29 14.59 1.47 9.40
C GLY A 29 13.64 0.71 8.47
N ILE A 30 13.98 -0.55 8.15
CA ILE A 30 13.14 -1.38 7.27
C ILE A 30 12.05 -2.06 8.10
N VAL A 31 10.80 -1.73 7.82
CA VAL A 31 9.65 -2.31 8.51
C VAL A 31 8.75 -3.07 7.54
N THR A 32 8.03 -4.06 8.07
CA THR A 32 6.92 -4.70 7.36
C THR A 32 5.64 -3.92 7.60
N ARG A 33 4.90 -3.62 6.53
CA ARG A 33 3.56 -3.00 6.60
C ARG A 33 2.58 -3.77 5.73
N ARG A 34 1.34 -3.83 6.21
CA ARG A 34 0.20 -4.42 5.50
C ARG A 34 -0.27 -3.43 4.44
N VAL A 35 -0.32 -3.84 3.18
CA VAL A 35 -1.08 -3.14 2.15
C VAL A 35 -2.47 -3.77 2.09
N CYS A 36 -3.49 -2.92 2.17
CA CYS A 36 -4.89 -3.27 2.00
C CYS A 36 -5.38 -2.80 0.64
N TYR A 37 -6.37 -3.49 0.07
CA TYR A 37 -7.00 -3.12 -1.18
C TYR A 37 -8.48 -2.83 -0.94
N HIS A 38 -8.89 -1.61 -1.30
CA HIS A 38 -10.26 -1.14 -1.10
C HIS A 38 -11.19 -1.66 -2.20
N TRP A 39 -12.33 -2.22 -1.80
CA TRP A 39 -13.39 -2.63 -2.70
C TRP A 39 -14.75 -2.55 -2.01
N SER A 40 -15.73 -1.98 -2.71
CA SER A 40 -17.08 -1.73 -2.19
C SER A 40 -17.04 -0.98 -0.84
N THR A 41 -17.59 -1.55 0.23
CA THR A 41 -17.63 -0.94 1.56
C THR A 41 -16.45 -1.32 2.45
N ASN A 42 -15.58 -2.23 2.00
CA ASN A 42 -14.48 -2.75 2.79
C ASN A 42 -13.12 -2.24 2.28
N CYS A 43 -12.51 -1.37 3.08
CA CYS A 43 -11.18 -0.81 2.85
C CYS A 43 -10.04 -1.83 2.81
N CYS A 44 -10.27 -3.08 3.26
CA CYS A 44 -9.28 -4.14 3.23
C CYS A 44 -9.90 -5.47 2.81
N SER A 45 -10.47 -5.51 1.60
CA SER A 45 -11.04 -6.73 1.01
C SER A 45 -9.97 -7.76 0.66
N TRP A 46 -8.79 -7.28 0.27
CA TRP A 46 -7.57 -8.08 0.14
C TRP A 46 -6.42 -7.40 0.87
N SER A 47 -5.37 -8.18 1.16
CA SER A 47 -4.15 -7.62 1.71
C SER A 47 -2.93 -8.48 1.41
N ASN A 48 -1.77 -7.86 1.46
CA ASN A 48 -0.48 -8.52 1.52
C ASN A 48 0.52 -7.66 2.30
N ASP A 49 1.58 -8.27 2.81
CA ASP A 49 2.63 -7.54 3.53
C ASP A 49 3.76 -7.15 2.57
N ILE A 50 4.27 -5.93 2.71
CA ILE A 50 5.44 -5.41 1.98
C ILE A 50 6.47 -4.88 2.96
N ARG A 51 7.71 -4.68 2.51
CA ARG A 51 8.72 -3.96 3.30
C ARG A 51 8.86 -2.53 2.80
N ILE A 52 8.95 -1.61 3.75
CA ILE A 52 9.07 -0.17 3.50
C ILE A 52 10.27 0.34 4.29
N LEU A 53 11.08 1.19 3.64
CA LEU A 53 12.17 1.93 4.25
C LEU A 53 11.95 3.41 4.02
N ASN A 54 12.09 4.22 5.07
CA ASN A 54 12.14 5.68 4.96
C ASN A 54 13.61 6.14 4.86
N CYS A 55 13.96 6.81 3.76
CA CYS A 55 15.30 7.38 3.54
C CYS A 55 15.36 8.89 3.86
N GLY A 56 14.34 9.44 4.52
CA GLY A 56 14.20 10.85 4.88
C GLY A 56 13.49 11.67 3.82
N SER A 57 14.00 11.68 2.58
CA SER A 57 13.42 12.44 1.47
C SER A 57 12.55 11.60 0.52
N TYR A 58 12.62 10.28 0.62
CA TYR A 58 11.82 9.35 -0.19
C TYR A 58 11.66 8.01 0.54
N TYR A 59 10.77 7.18 0.03
CA TYR A 59 10.53 5.84 0.52
C TYR A 59 10.99 4.81 -0.51
N ILE A 60 11.57 3.71 -0.02
CA ILE A 60 11.82 2.51 -0.82
C ILE A 60 10.78 1.46 -0.44
N TYR A 61 10.15 0.88 -1.45
CA TYR A 61 9.15 -0.17 -1.27
C TYR A 61 9.63 -1.46 -1.91
N GLU A 62 9.75 -2.51 -1.11
CA GLU A 62 9.93 -3.87 -1.60
C GLU A 62 8.54 -4.47 -1.83
N LEU A 63 7.99 -4.23 -3.01
CA LEU A 63 6.65 -4.66 -3.39
C LEU A 63 6.62 -6.14 -3.73
N ILE A 64 5.59 -6.83 -3.28
CA ILE A 64 5.27 -8.19 -3.72
C ILE A 64 4.09 -8.18 -4.68
N LYS A 65 3.97 -9.23 -5.50
CA LYS A 65 2.84 -9.37 -6.43
C LYS A 65 1.51 -9.31 -5.67
N PRO A 66 0.55 -8.45 -6.07
CA PRO A 66 -0.77 -8.43 -5.46
C PRO A 66 -1.48 -9.79 -5.57
N PRO A 67 -2.35 -10.15 -4.60
CA PRO A 67 -2.95 -11.48 -4.53
C PRO A 67 -3.93 -11.80 -5.67
N VAL A 68 -4.55 -10.81 -6.31
CA VAL A 68 -5.46 -11.00 -7.46
C VAL A 68 -5.19 -9.97 -8.58
N CYS A 69 -5.77 -10.20 -9.77
CA CYS A 69 -5.39 -9.53 -11.02
C CYS A 69 -5.79 -8.06 -11.14
N TYR A 70 -6.86 -7.63 -10.47
CA TYR A 70 -7.41 -6.26 -10.53
C TYR A 70 -6.98 -5.38 -9.34
N LEU A 71 -5.83 -5.73 -8.73
CA LEU A 71 -5.21 -4.98 -7.64
C LEU A 71 -3.92 -4.33 -8.12
N ARG A 72 -3.69 -3.07 -7.75
CA ARG A 72 -2.42 -2.38 -8.02
C ARG A 72 -2.01 -1.47 -6.88
N TYR A 73 -0.70 -1.29 -6.71
CA TYR A 73 -0.14 -0.25 -5.87
C TYR A 73 -0.20 1.09 -6.60
N CYS A 74 -0.53 2.16 -5.88
CA CYS A 74 -0.43 3.51 -6.42
C CYS A 74 0.87 4.17 -5.96
N GLY A 75 1.77 4.45 -6.90
CA GLY A 75 2.93 5.31 -6.66
C GLY A 75 2.54 6.78 -6.67
N GLU A 76 3.33 7.61 -5.99
CA GLU A 76 3.38 9.05 -6.28
C GLU A 76 4.41 9.31 -7.38
#